data_AF-A0A0H2XNP0-F1
#
_entry.id   AF-A0A0H2XNP0-F1
#
_cell.length_a   1.000
_cell.length_b   1.000
_cell.length_c   1.000
_cell.angle_alpha   90.00
_cell.angle_beta   90.00
_cell.angle_gamma   90.00
#
_symmetry.space_group_name_H-M   'P 1'
#
loop_
_entity.id
_entity.type
_entity.pdbx_description
1 polymer ?
#
loop_
_entity_poly.entity_id
_entity_poly.type
_entity_poly.pdbx_seq_one_letter_code
_entity_poly.pdbx_strand_id
1 'polypeptide(L)' 'MKTLLKTLTAAAVAAAVLVPAIAEAHPHRVCHFEHHHHRVCHWVR' A
#
# COMPACT_ATOMS: atom_id res chain seq x y z
N MET A 1 -27.61 -8.10 15.33
CA MET A 1 -26.44 -7.27 15.70
C MET A 1 -25.13 -8.07 15.78
N LYS A 2 -25.05 -9.18 16.53
CA LYS A 2 -23.82 -9.98 16.67
C LYS A 2 -23.24 -10.52 15.35
N THR A 3 -24.10 -10.89 14.40
CA THR A 3 -23.70 -11.39 13.08
C THR A 3 -23.14 -10.29 12.18
N LEU A 4 -23.79 -9.11 12.17
CA LEU A 4 -23.32 -7.92 11.45
C LEU A 4 -21.94 -7.47 11.92
N LEU A 5 -21.70 -7.52 13.23
CA LEU A 5 -20.40 -7.16 13.79
C LEU A 5 -19.31 -8.12 13.28
N LYS A 6 -19.57 -9.43 13.30
CA LYS A 6 -18.65 -10.45 12.77
C LYS A 6 -18.33 -10.26 11.30
N THR A 7 -19.34 -9.96 10.47
CA THR A 7 -19.12 -9.72 9.03
C THR A 7 -18.31 -8.45 8.80
N LEU A 8 -18.55 -7.40 9.58
CA LEU A 8 -17.77 -6.15 9.47
C LEU A 8 -16.31 -6.39 9.86
N THR A 9 -16.06 -7.14 10.93
CA THR A 9 -14.71 -7.50 11.37
C THR A 9 -13.99 -8.34 10.32
N ALA A 10 -14.66 -9.35 9.75
CA ALA A 10 -14.08 -10.18 8.70
C ALA A 10 -13.72 -9.35 7.44
N ALA A 11 -14.61 -8.43 7.03
CA ALA A 11 -14.35 -7.53 5.92
C ALA A 11 -13.18 -6.57 6.20
N ALA A 12 -13.09 -6.02 7.42
CA ALA A 12 -11.99 -5.16 7.82
C ALA A 12 -10.64 -5.89 7.82
N VAL A 13 -10.61 -7.14 8.30
CA VAL A 13 -9.41 -7.98 8.27
C VAL A 13 -9.00 -8.29 6.83
N ALA A 14 -9.96 -8.66 5.97
CA ALA A 14 -9.68 -8.91 4.55
C ALA A 14 -9.13 -7.65 3.86
N ALA A 15 -9.74 -6.48 4.10
CA ALA A 15 -9.28 -5.21 3.54
C ALA A 15 -7.87 -4.83 4.03
N ALA A 16 -7.57 -5.02 5.32
CA ALA A 16 -6.25 -4.72 5.88
C ALA A 16 -5.13 -5.58 5.27
N VAL A 17 -5.43 -6.79 4.80
CA VAL A 17 -4.47 -7.67 4.12
C VAL A 17 -4.38 -7.38 2.63
N LEU A 18 -5.51 -7.14 1.96
CA LEU A 18 -5.55 -6.89 0.51
C LEU A 18 -5.03 -5.51 0.12
N VAL A 19 -5.33 -4.46 0.89
CA VAL A 19 -4.95 -3.08 0.52
C VAL A 19 -3.43 -2.91 0.38
N PRO A 20 -2.59 -3.37 1.33
CA PRO A 20 -1.13 -3.31 1.16
C PRO A 20 -0.66 -4.14 -0.02
N ALA A 21 -1.20 -5.35 -0.23
CA ALA A 21 -0.80 -6.18 -1.36
C ALA A 21 -1.10 -5.52 -2.72
N ILE A 22 -2.22 -4.80 -2.84
CA ILE A 22 -2.59 -4.06 -4.05
C ILE A 22 -1.77 -2.77 -4.19
N ALA A 23 -1.42 -2.13 -3.07
CA ALA A 23 -0.57 -0.94 -3.03
C ALA A 23 0.88 -1.26 -3.42
N GLU A 24 1.41 -2.39 -2.94
CA GLU A 24 2.75 -2.90 -3.28
C GLU A 24 2.81 -3.41 -4.73
N ALA A 25 1.71 -3.96 -5.26
CA ALA A 25 1.63 -4.39 -6.66
C ALA A 25 1.56 -3.22 -7.66
N HIS A 26 1.30 -2.00 -7.19
CA HIS A 26 1.33 -0.83 -8.05
C HIS A 26 2.76 -0.30 -8.16
N PRO A 27 3.24 -0.04 -9.40
CA PRO A 27 4.53 0.60 -9.56
C PRO A 27 4.52 1.95 -8.85
N HIS A 28 5.44 2.13 -7.90
CA HIS A 28 5.57 3.35 -7.12
C HIS A 28 6.85 4.08 -7.50
N ARG A 29 6.84 5.40 -7.36
CA ARG A 29 7.96 6.25 -7.76
C ARG A 29 8.84 6.55 -6.56
N VAL A 30 10.05 6.01 -6.54
CA VAL A 30 11.04 6.27 -5.50
C VAL A 30 11.94 7.40 -5.97
N CYS A 31 12.04 8.47 -5.16
CA CYS A 31 12.93 9.58 -5.44
C CYS A 31 14.02 9.68 -4.37
N HIS A 32 15.28 9.75 -4.78
CA HIS A 32 16.41 10.03 -3.89
C HIS A 32 17.14 11.30 -4.37
N PHE A 33 17.79 11.96 -3.42
CA PHE A 33 18.73 13.03 -3.74
C PHE A 33 20.12 12.41 -3.88
N GLU A 34 20.68 12.53 -5.06
CA GLU A 34 22.07 12.18 -5.32
C GLU A 34 23.02 13.18 -4.68
N HIS A 35 24.28 12.77 -4.51
CA HIS A 35 25.34 13.55 -3.84
C HIS A 35 25.53 14.98 -4.39
N HIS A 36 25.04 15.24 -5.60
CA HIS A 36 25.10 16.54 -6.27
C HIS A 36 23.79 17.34 -6.20
N HIS A 37 22.90 17.09 -5.23
CA HIS A 37 21.56 17.71 -5.10
C HIS A 37 20.59 17.43 -6.26
N HIS A 38 20.93 16.52 -7.17
CA HIS A 38 20.02 16.08 -8.22
C HIS A 38 19.00 15.12 -7.63
N ARG A 39 17.71 15.44 -7.78
CA ARG A 39 16.62 14.52 -7.41
C ARG A 39 16.39 13.54 -8.55
N VAL A 40 16.70 12.27 -8.32
CA VAL A 40 16.48 11.19 -9.29
C VAL A 40 15.27 10.38 -8.83
N CYS A 41 14.31 10.20 -9.73
CA CYS A 41 13.10 9.42 -9.47
C CYS A 41 13.01 8.24 -10.43
N HIS A 42 12.87 7.02 -9.90
CA HIS A 42 12.70 5.81 -10.69
C HIS A 42 11.41 5.08 -10.29
N TRP A 43 10.83 4.35 -11.24
CA TRP A 43 9.68 3.48 -10.98
C TRP A 43 10.19 2.15 -10.47
N VAL A 44 9.71 1.75 -9.30
CA VAL A 44 9.91 0.41 -8.73
C VAL A 44 8.61 -0.35 -8.93
N ARG A 45 8.72 -1.62 -9.34
CA ARG A 45 7.58 -2.52 -9.56
C ARG A 45 7.49 -3.50 -8.41
#